data_AF-A0A7W1NXS3-F1
#
_entry.id   AF-A0A7W1NXS3-F1
#
_cell.length_a   1.000
_cell.length_b   1.000
_cell.length_c   1.000
_cell.angle_alpha   90.00
_cell.angle_beta   90.00
_cell.angle_gamma   90.00
#
_symmetry.space_group_name_H-M   'P 1'
#
loop_
_entity.id
_entity.type
_entity.pdbx_description
1 polymer ?
#
loop_
_entity_poly.entity_id
_entity_poly.type
_entity_poly.pdbx_seq_one_letter_code
_entity_poly.pdbx_strand_id
1 'polypeptide(L)'
;LHTVAKSTVENASDRVKQILSDFKYDKEWLDDPDGDNSQAYLWYTINLMSILKPCPSLSNNRFRHSHLILEKVLPTIGWSNKDVQKLIFGNSSIVQLLDTADEQALFVNLSLLGGCLAVHEIQIMLLHLEEASEQFHAPSPLITNWMQEFIENSNLSQTDVLKMAYFDCQDMLKTALQRHEALYLHRDA
;
A
#
# COMPACT_ATOMS: atom_id res chain seq x y z
N LEU A 1 24.74 -9.09 5.03
CA LEU A 1 23.26 -8.91 5.04
C LEU A 1 22.64 -9.45 6.31
N HIS A 2 22.97 -10.68 6.72
CA HIS A 2 22.50 -11.32 7.98
C HIS A 2 22.61 -10.42 9.23
N THR A 3 23.79 -9.90 9.53
CA THR A 3 24.02 -9.05 10.72
C THR A 3 23.12 -7.81 10.75
N VAL A 4 22.87 -7.20 9.59
CA VAL A 4 21.98 -6.02 9.47
C VAL A 4 20.52 -6.43 9.64
N ALA A 5 20.13 -7.57 9.08
CA ALA A 5 18.77 -8.11 9.25
C ALA A 5 18.48 -8.47 10.71
N LYS A 6 19.45 -9.10 11.38
CA LYS A 6 19.37 -9.40 12.81
C LYS A 6 19.24 -8.13 13.66
N SER A 7 20.08 -7.13 13.39
CA SER A 7 19.99 -5.82 14.06
C SER A 7 18.65 -5.13 13.80
N THR A 8 18.11 -5.24 12.59
CA THR A 8 16.80 -4.69 12.22
C THR A 8 15.68 -5.31 13.06
N VAL A 9 15.67 -6.63 13.25
CA VAL A 9 14.66 -7.32 14.07
C VAL A 9 14.82 -6.97 15.54
N GLU A 10 16.05 -7.02 16.07
CA GLU A 10 16.33 -6.75 17.48
C GLU A 10 15.98 -5.31 17.89
N ASN A 11 16.24 -4.34 17.00
CA ASN A 11 16.00 -2.91 17.23
C ASN A 11 14.75 -2.40 16.50
N ALA A 12 13.85 -3.30 16.09
CA ALA A 12 12.66 -2.93 15.34
C ALA A 12 11.77 -1.98 16.15
N SER A 13 11.46 -0.82 15.58
CA SER A 13 10.35 0.02 16.06
C SER A 13 9.02 -0.75 15.94
N ASP A 14 7.99 -0.35 16.69
CA ASP A 14 6.67 -1.00 16.64
C ASP A 14 6.09 -1.06 15.22
N ARG A 15 6.40 -0.04 14.41
CA ARG A 15 6.06 0.03 12.98
C ARG A 15 6.73 -1.07 12.17
N VAL A 16 8.03 -1.28 12.35
CA VAL A 16 8.79 -2.32 11.64
C VAL A 16 8.32 -3.70 12.10
N LYS A 17 8.00 -3.87 13.39
CA LYS A 17 7.42 -5.12 13.91
C LYS A 17 6.06 -5.43 13.27
N GLN A 18 5.21 -4.42 13.09
CA GLN A 18 3.92 -4.58 12.41
C GLN A 18 4.13 -5.05 10.97
N ILE A 19 5.01 -4.39 10.21
CA ILE A 19 5.31 -4.78 8.82
C ILE A 19 5.88 -6.21 8.79
N LEU A 20 6.86 -6.54 9.64
CA LEU A 20 7.40 -7.92 9.70
C LEU A 20 6.33 -8.96 10.05
N SER A 21 5.39 -8.63 10.94
CA SER A 21 4.25 -9.49 11.28
C SER A 21 3.33 -9.70 10.07
N ASP A 22 3.04 -8.64 9.32
CA ASP A 22 2.23 -8.73 8.10
C ASP A 22 2.89 -9.64 7.06
N PHE A 23 4.23 -9.58 6.93
CA PHE A 23 5.02 -10.46 6.08
C PHE A 23 5.19 -11.89 6.63
N LYS A 24 4.60 -12.21 7.79
CA LYS A 24 4.73 -13.51 8.48
C LYS A 24 6.20 -13.90 8.71
N TYR A 25 7.02 -12.92 9.08
CA TYR A 25 8.40 -13.16 9.48
C TYR A 25 8.47 -14.27 10.56
N ASP A 26 9.35 -15.24 10.34
CA ASP A 26 9.70 -16.26 11.33
C ASP A 26 11.15 -16.06 11.78
N LYS A 27 11.43 -16.33 13.05
CA LYS A 27 12.77 -16.26 13.64
C LYS A 27 13.76 -17.18 12.93
N GLU A 28 13.27 -18.30 12.40
CA GLU A 28 14.05 -19.26 11.62
C GLU A 28 14.74 -18.61 10.40
N TRP A 29 14.25 -17.47 9.92
CA TRP A 29 14.86 -16.74 8.82
C TRP A 29 16.27 -16.19 9.16
N LEU A 30 16.63 -16.12 10.45
CA LEU A 30 17.92 -15.63 10.93
C LEU A 30 18.82 -16.73 11.53
N ASP A 31 18.40 -18.00 11.52
CA ASP A 31 19.09 -19.07 12.25
C ASP A 31 20.41 -19.52 11.62
N ASP A 32 20.55 -19.44 10.29
CA ASP A 32 21.76 -19.85 9.58
C ASP A 32 22.55 -18.63 9.06
N PRO A 33 23.60 -18.14 9.76
CA PRO A 33 24.39 -16.98 9.31
C PRO A 33 25.19 -17.22 8.02
N ASP A 34 25.41 -18.48 7.63
CA ASP A 34 26.15 -18.89 6.43
C ASP A 34 25.22 -19.36 5.29
N GLY A 35 23.91 -19.10 5.44
CA GLY A 35 22.86 -19.56 4.54
C GLY A 35 23.08 -19.21 3.07
N ASP A 36 22.44 -19.99 2.20
CA ASP A 36 22.57 -19.86 0.75
C ASP A 36 21.84 -18.59 0.20
N ASN A 37 21.76 -18.50 -1.12
CA ASN A 37 21.08 -17.39 -1.79
C ASN A 37 19.65 -17.19 -1.26
N SER A 38 18.89 -18.26 -1.00
CA SER A 38 17.52 -18.17 -0.50
C SER A 38 17.44 -17.44 0.85
N GLN A 39 18.38 -17.72 1.76
CA GLN A 39 18.45 -17.08 3.06
C GLN A 39 18.91 -15.62 2.97
N ALA A 40 19.81 -15.31 2.03
CA ALA A 40 20.23 -13.95 1.75
C ALA A 40 19.05 -13.04 1.31
N TYR A 41 18.08 -13.59 0.57
CA TYR A 41 16.86 -12.86 0.21
C TYR A 41 15.92 -12.60 1.38
N LEU A 42 15.81 -13.53 2.32
CA LEU A 42 15.02 -13.31 3.54
C LEU A 42 15.64 -12.17 4.36
N TRP A 43 16.96 -12.13 4.49
CA TRP A 43 17.66 -11.02 5.15
C TRP A 43 17.49 -9.71 4.42
N TYR A 44 17.59 -9.74 3.09
CA TYR A 44 17.34 -8.56 2.28
C TYR A 44 15.91 -8.04 2.47
N THR A 45 14.91 -8.92 2.47
CA THR A 45 13.50 -8.58 2.74
C THR A 45 13.34 -7.93 4.11
N ILE A 46 13.93 -8.50 5.17
CA ILE A 46 13.91 -7.92 6.51
C ILE A 46 14.51 -6.50 6.50
N ASN A 47 15.66 -6.33 5.85
CA ASN A 47 16.31 -5.03 5.72
C ASN A 47 15.45 -4.03 4.93
N LEU A 48 14.77 -4.47 3.87
CA LEU A 48 13.81 -3.64 3.14
C LEU A 48 12.64 -3.19 4.03
N MET A 49 12.11 -4.05 4.90
CA MET A 49 11.03 -3.66 5.81
C MET A 49 11.43 -2.55 6.78
N SER A 50 12.73 -2.43 7.09
CA SER A 50 13.26 -1.37 7.95
C SER A 50 13.21 0.04 7.31
N ILE A 51 13.28 0.10 5.97
CA ILE A 51 13.26 1.36 5.22
C ILE A 51 11.85 1.73 4.77
N LEU A 52 10.94 0.76 4.68
CA LEU A 52 9.53 1.03 4.41
C LEU A 52 8.86 1.72 5.60
N LYS A 53 7.91 2.59 5.28
CA LYS A 53 7.08 3.24 6.29
C LYS A 53 5.65 2.73 6.15
N PRO A 54 5.03 2.32 7.27
CA PRO A 54 3.63 1.91 7.23
C PRO A 54 2.82 3.13 6.81
N CYS A 55 2.05 2.95 5.76
CA CYS A 55 1.14 3.96 5.28
C CYS A 55 0.01 4.17 6.30
N PRO A 56 -0.51 5.40 6.49
CA PRO A 56 -1.84 5.55 7.06
C PRO A 56 -2.80 4.73 6.18
N SER A 57 -3.41 3.68 6.73
CA SER A 57 -4.36 2.88 5.96
C SER A 57 -5.51 3.77 5.48
N LEU A 58 -5.89 3.65 4.21
CA LEU A 58 -7.11 4.26 3.69
C LEU A 58 -8.36 3.81 4.49
N SER A 59 -8.28 2.71 5.24
CA SER A 59 -9.32 2.21 6.12
C SER A 59 -9.28 2.77 7.55
N ASN A 60 -8.24 3.51 7.93
CA ASN A 60 -8.04 4.04 9.29
C ASN A 60 -7.93 5.58 9.35
N ASN A 61 -8.37 6.28 8.30
CA ASN A 61 -8.36 7.74 8.24
C ASN A 61 -9.77 8.32 8.51
N ARG A 62 -10.26 9.27 7.70
CA ARG A 62 -11.56 9.93 7.94
C ARG A 62 -12.73 9.00 7.70
N PHE A 63 -12.60 8.09 6.74
CA PHE A 63 -13.67 7.19 6.36
C PHE A 63 -13.15 5.76 6.15
N ARG A 64 -13.70 4.80 6.90
CA ARG A 64 -13.24 3.40 6.92
C ARG A 64 -13.30 2.71 5.56
N HIS A 65 -14.16 3.19 4.67
CA HIS A 65 -14.39 2.58 3.36
C HIS A 65 -13.79 3.40 2.20
N SER A 66 -12.85 4.32 2.46
CA SER A 66 -12.19 5.11 1.41
C SER A 66 -11.57 4.24 0.32
N HIS A 67 -10.97 3.09 0.67
CA HIS A 67 -10.42 2.16 -0.32
C HIS A 67 -11.51 1.56 -1.23
N LEU A 68 -12.66 1.14 -0.69
CA LEU A 68 -13.77 0.59 -1.48
C LEU A 68 -14.35 1.62 -2.45
N ILE A 69 -14.46 2.87 -1.99
CA ILE A 69 -14.93 3.97 -2.83
C ILE A 69 -13.97 4.21 -3.98
N LEU A 70 -12.67 4.30 -3.69
CA LEU A 70 -11.65 4.49 -4.72
C LEU A 70 -11.64 3.33 -5.71
N GLU A 71 -11.78 2.09 -5.24
CA GLU A 71 -11.84 0.89 -6.08
C GLU A 71 -13.02 0.92 -7.07
N LYS A 72 -14.15 1.49 -6.65
CA LYS A 72 -15.36 1.62 -7.48
C LYS A 72 -15.32 2.83 -8.41
N VAL A 73 -14.87 3.98 -7.91
CA VAL A 73 -15.01 5.27 -8.61
C VAL A 73 -13.90 5.48 -9.63
N LEU A 74 -12.64 5.14 -9.30
CA LEU A 74 -11.50 5.41 -10.18
C LEU A 74 -11.65 4.75 -11.57
N PRO A 75 -12.13 3.50 -11.71
CA PRO A 75 -12.38 2.92 -13.03
C PRO A 75 -13.41 3.71 -13.85
N THR A 76 -14.44 4.26 -13.21
CA THR A 76 -15.52 4.99 -13.91
C THR A 76 -15.04 6.31 -14.51
N ILE A 77 -13.94 6.85 -14.00
CA ILE A 77 -13.31 8.09 -14.47
C ILE A 77 -12.06 7.83 -15.32
N GLY A 78 -11.88 6.59 -15.78
CA GLY A 78 -10.88 6.23 -16.79
C GLY A 78 -9.57 5.66 -16.25
N TRP A 79 -9.44 5.40 -14.95
CA TRP A 79 -8.26 4.72 -14.42
C TRP A 79 -8.24 3.26 -14.83
N SER A 80 -7.05 2.74 -15.14
CA SER A 80 -6.88 1.32 -15.39
C SER A 80 -7.05 0.53 -14.09
N ASN A 81 -7.64 -0.66 -14.16
CA ASN A 81 -7.74 -1.55 -12.99
C ASN A 81 -6.37 -1.81 -12.35
N LYS A 82 -5.30 -1.85 -13.15
CA LYS A 82 -3.93 -2.02 -12.66
C LYS A 82 -3.49 -0.85 -11.78
N ASP A 83 -3.76 0.39 -12.20
CA ASP A 83 -3.38 1.58 -11.44
C ASP A 83 -4.22 1.73 -10.17
N VAL A 84 -5.50 1.37 -10.23
CA VAL A 84 -6.39 1.32 -9.06
C VAL A 84 -5.88 0.32 -8.03
N GLN A 85 -5.61 -0.92 -8.46
CA GLN A 85 -5.06 -1.96 -7.58
C GLN A 85 -3.71 -1.54 -6.99
N LYS A 86 -2.85 -0.91 -7.81
CA LYS A 86 -1.56 -0.40 -7.37
C LYS A 86 -1.68 0.74 -6.36
N LEU A 87 -2.65 1.65 -6.53
CA LEU A 87 -2.89 2.74 -5.59
C LEU A 87 -3.38 2.23 -4.23
N ILE A 88 -4.28 1.25 -4.23
CA ILE A 88 -4.94 0.76 -3.02
C ILE A 88 -4.07 -0.26 -2.29
N PHE A 89 -3.44 -1.17 -3.03
CA PHE A 89 -2.74 -2.33 -2.47
C PHE A 89 -1.24 -2.34 -2.75
N GLY A 90 -0.72 -1.35 -3.46
CA GLY A 90 0.68 -1.30 -3.87
C GLY A 90 1.01 -2.24 -5.01
N ASN A 91 2.24 -2.14 -5.51
CA ASN A 91 2.78 -3.14 -6.41
C ASN A 91 3.13 -4.39 -5.60
N SER A 92 2.65 -5.56 -6.03
CA SER A 92 2.82 -6.84 -5.34
C SER A 92 4.28 -7.33 -5.36
N SER A 93 5.14 -6.64 -6.10
CA SER A 93 6.51 -7.05 -6.34
C SER A 93 7.52 -6.17 -5.60
N ILE A 94 7.62 -6.35 -4.28
CA ILE A 94 8.93 -6.19 -3.62
C ILE A 94 10.00 -6.99 -4.37
N VAL A 95 9.59 -8.08 -5.02
CA VAL A 95 10.37 -8.98 -5.89
C VAL A 95 10.91 -8.30 -7.16
N GLN A 96 10.26 -7.27 -7.73
CA GLN A 96 10.80 -6.59 -8.93
C GLN A 96 11.99 -5.68 -8.60
N LEU A 97 12.26 -5.41 -7.31
CA LEU A 97 13.53 -4.81 -6.90
C LEU A 97 14.70 -5.80 -6.98
N LEU A 98 14.44 -7.10 -7.19
CA LEU A 98 15.43 -8.17 -7.07
C LEU A 98 15.83 -8.83 -8.41
N ASP A 99 15.13 -8.55 -9.51
CA ASP A 99 15.48 -8.92 -10.90
C ASP A 99 16.04 -10.36 -11.11
N THR A 100 15.51 -11.35 -10.40
CA THR A 100 15.87 -12.78 -10.58
C THR A 100 14.62 -13.65 -10.72
N ALA A 101 14.56 -14.41 -11.83
CA ALA A 101 13.38 -15.21 -12.21
C ALA A 101 13.19 -16.48 -11.37
N ASP A 102 14.26 -17.05 -10.81
CA ASP A 102 14.23 -18.36 -10.14
C ASP A 102 13.70 -18.31 -8.69
N GLU A 103 13.62 -17.13 -8.08
CA GLU A 103 13.27 -17.00 -6.65
C GLU A 103 11.86 -16.45 -6.41
N GLN A 104 11.11 -16.11 -7.45
CA GLN A 104 9.73 -15.60 -7.35
C GLN A 104 8.81 -16.55 -6.57
N ALA A 105 9.09 -17.86 -6.60
CA ALA A 105 8.36 -18.90 -5.89
C ALA A 105 8.34 -18.70 -4.35
N LEU A 106 9.43 -18.18 -3.77
CA LEU A 106 9.54 -17.91 -2.33
C LEU A 106 8.68 -16.70 -1.91
N PHE A 107 8.38 -15.81 -2.86
CA PHE A 107 7.65 -14.57 -2.64
C PHE A 107 6.17 -14.63 -3.07
N VAL A 108 5.69 -15.76 -3.60
CA VAL A 108 4.30 -15.93 -4.08
C VAL A 108 3.29 -15.52 -3.01
N ASN A 109 3.59 -15.81 -1.75
CA ASN A 109 2.73 -15.45 -0.62
C ASN A 109 2.90 -14.01 -0.13
N LEU A 110 3.99 -13.32 -0.45
CA LEU A 110 4.21 -11.93 -0.03
C LEU A 110 3.32 -10.96 -0.80
N SER A 111 2.99 -11.29 -2.04
CA SER A 111 1.99 -10.56 -2.85
C SER A 111 0.58 -10.56 -2.24
N LEU A 112 0.28 -11.52 -1.35
CA LEU A 112 -0.99 -11.66 -0.64
C LEU A 112 -1.06 -10.80 0.64
N LEU A 113 0.08 -10.30 1.13
CA LEU A 113 0.20 -9.67 2.44
C LEU A 113 0.23 -8.13 2.37
N GLY A 114 0.47 -7.58 1.19
CA GLY A 114 0.49 -6.13 0.93
C GLY A 114 1.31 -5.81 -0.31
N GLY A 115 1.60 -4.53 -0.52
CA GLY A 115 2.43 -4.07 -1.61
C GLY A 115 3.15 -2.77 -1.29
N CYS A 116 4.02 -2.34 -2.20
CA CYS A 116 4.74 -1.08 -2.04
C CYS A 116 4.43 -0.09 -3.16
N LEU A 117 4.45 1.19 -2.83
CA LEU A 117 4.54 2.28 -3.81
C LEU A 117 5.87 2.98 -3.65
N ALA A 118 6.71 2.93 -4.67
CA ALA A 118 7.95 3.68 -4.72
C ALA A 118 7.66 5.18 -4.88
N VAL A 119 8.59 6.04 -4.43
CA VAL A 119 8.42 7.51 -4.42
C VAL A 119 8.02 8.06 -5.81
N HIS A 120 8.63 7.58 -6.89
CA HIS A 120 8.29 8.02 -8.25
C HIS A 120 6.87 7.59 -8.66
N GLU A 121 6.40 6.43 -8.22
CA GLU A 121 5.05 5.94 -8.48
C GLU A 121 4.02 6.76 -7.70
N ILE A 122 4.34 7.15 -6.47
CA ILE A 122 3.50 8.05 -5.65
C ILE A 122 3.33 9.40 -6.36
N GLN A 123 4.38 9.95 -6.98
CA GLN A 123 4.29 11.20 -7.75
C GLN A 123 3.33 11.07 -8.93
N ILE A 124 3.44 9.99 -9.70
CA ILE A 124 2.57 9.74 -10.87
C ILE A 124 1.12 9.56 -10.41
N MET A 125 0.88 8.76 -9.37
CA MET A 125 -0.46 8.51 -8.84
C MET A 125 -1.10 9.78 -8.28
N LEU A 126 -0.32 10.63 -7.59
CA LEU A 126 -0.83 11.90 -7.08
C LEU A 126 -1.22 12.84 -8.21
N LEU A 127 -0.40 12.95 -9.26
CA LEU A 127 -0.71 13.77 -10.43
C LEU A 127 -2.03 13.33 -11.07
N HIS A 128 -2.17 12.03 -11.36
CA HIS A 128 -3.41 11.48 -11.93
C HIS A 128 -4.62 11.70 -11.00
N LEU A 129 -4.43 11.60 -9.67
CA LEU A 129 -5.51 11.82 -8.71
C LEU A 129 -5.97 13.28 -8.72
N GLU A 130 -5.02 14.22 -8.79
CA GLU A 130 -5.30 15.65 -8.85
C GLU A 130 -6.00 16.04 -10.15
N GLU A 131 -5.66 15.42 -11.29
CA GLU A 131 -6.39 15.56 -12.57
C GLU A 131 -7.84 15.10 -12.47
N ALA A 132 -8.11 14.10 -11.63
CA ALA A 132 -9.45 13.55 -11.41
C ALA A 132 -10.27 14.28 -10.32
N SER A 133 -9.71 15.30 -9.67
CA SER A 133 -10.29 15.95 -8.47
C SER A 133 -11.74 16.43 -8.66
N GLU A 134 -12.07 16.98 -9.83
CA GLU A 134 -13.41 17.49 -10.12
C GLU A 134 -14.48 16.40 -10.00
N GLN A 135 -14.16 15.15 -10.40
CA GLN A 135 -15.10 14.02 -10.35
C GLN A 135 -15.45 13.59 -8.91
N PHE A 136 -14.62 13.94 -7.92
CA PHE A 136 -14.91 13.71 -6.51
C PHE A 136 -15.65 14.89 -5.86
N HIS A 137 -15.42 16.11 -6.33
CA HIS A 137 -16.01 17.32 -5.77
C HIS A 137 -17.41 17.64 -6.34
N ALA A 138 -17.61 17.31 -7.62
CA ALA A 138 -18.84 17.49 -8.38
C ALA A 138 -19.11 16.21 -9.20
N PRO A 139 -19.40 15.08 -8.52
CA PRO A 139 -19.56 13.79 -9.18
C PRO A 139 -20.72 13.78 -10.16
N SER A 140 -20.53 13.07 -11.28
CA SER A 140 -21.62 12.79 -12.21
C SER A 140 -22.71 11.93 -11.56
N PRO A 141 -23.95 11.96 -12.07
CA PRO A 141 -25.04 11.11 -11.58
C PRO A 141 -24.70 9.61 -11.56
N LEU A 142 -23.84 9.16 -12.49
CA LEU A 142 -23.36 7.79 -12.55
C LEU A 142 -22.57 7.42 -11.29
N ILE A 143 -21.63 8.28 -10.88
CA ILE A 143 -20.78 8.09 -9.70
C ILE A 143 -21.64 8.15 -8.43
N THR A 144 -22.56 9.12 -8.34
CA THR A 144 -23.44 9.25 -7.16
C THR A 144 -24.35 8.04 -6.96
N ASN A 145 -24.83 7.40 -8.04
CA ASN A 145 -25.67 6.21 -7.93
C ASN A 145 -24.93 5.03 -7.29
N TRP A 146 -23.65 4.82 -7.63
CA TRP A 146 -22.82 3.80 -6.99
C TRP A 146 -22.64 4.04 -5.49
N MET A 147 -22.69 5.29 -5.06
CA MET A 147 -22.50 5.65 -3.65
C MET A 147 -23.70 5.32 -2.76
N GLN A 148 -24.86 4.94 -3.31
CA GLN A 148 -26.03 4.57 -2.49
C GLN A 148 -25.71 3.41 -1.52
N GLU A 149 -24.92 2.41 -1.94
CA GLU A 149 -24.60 1.24 -1.12
C GLU A 149 -23.69 1.56 0.10
N PHE A 150 -22.97 2.69 0.08
CA PHE A 150 -22.03 3.07 1.14
C PHE A 150 -22.63 4.01 2.20
N ILE A 151 -23.85 4.50 1.98
CA ILE A 151 -24.45 5.60 2.77
C ILE A 151 -25.61 5.14 3.63
N GLU A 152 -26.04 3.89 3.48
CA GLU A 152 -27.25 3.35 4.12
C GLU A 152 -27.30 3.52 5.65
N ASN A 153 -26.18 3.87 6.31
CA ASN A 153 -26.11 4.13 7.75
C ASN A 153 -25.34 5.42 8.15
N SER A 154 -25.10 6.35 7.23
CA SER A 154 -24.36 7.58 7.53
C SER A 154 -25.21 8.84 7.30
N ASN A 155 -25.06 9.86 8.15
CA ASN A 155 -25.65 11.19 7.94
C ASN A 155 -24.90 12.01 6.87
N LEU A 156 -24.00 11.38 6.10
CA LEU A 156 -23.16 12.04 5.11
C LEU A 156 -23.82 12.02 3.74
N SER A 157 -23.64 13.09 2.96
CA SER A 157 -24.05 13.08 1.57
C SER A 157 -23.09 12.23 0.71
N GLN A 158 -23.57 11.76 -0.44
CA GLN A 158 -22.74 11.03 -1.42
C GLN A 158 -21.47 11.79 -1.78
N THR A 159 -21.61 13.09 -2.00
CA THR A 159 -20.51 13.98 -2.34
C THR A 159 -19.51 14.11 -1.20
N ASP A 160 -19.95 14.16 0.06
CA ASP A 160 -19.04 14.27 1.20
C ASP A 160 -18.21 13.00 1.36
N VAL A 161 -18.83 11.84 1.20
CA VAL A 161 -18.13 10.54 1.25
C VAL A 161 -17.06 10.43 0.16
N LEU A 162 -17.39 10.86 -1.07
CA LEU A 162 -16.42 10.91 -2.18
C LEU A 162 -15.26 11.86 -1.90
N LYS A 163 -15.54 13.05 -1.39
CA LYS A 163 -14.51 14.02 -1.00
C LYS A 163 -13.61 13.48 0.10
N MET A 164 -14.17 12.79 1.11
CA MET A 164 -13.37 12.17 2.17
C MET A 164 -12.42 11.11 1.60
N ALA A 165 -12.90 10.24 0.71
CA ALA A 165 -12.05 9.23 0.07
C ALA A 165 -10.93 9.86 -0.77
N TYR A 166 -11.24 10.93 -1.51
CA TYR A 166 -10.24 11.72 -2.25
C TYR A 166 -9.19 12.31 -1.32
N PHE A 167 -9.59 13.00 -0.25
CA PHE A 167 -8.65 13.63 0.68
C PHE A 167 -7.81 12.61 1.46
N ASP A 168 -8.39 11.47 1.86
CA ASP A 168 -7.64 10.41 2.52
C ASP A 168 -6.53 9.88 1.61
N CYS A 169 -6.83 9.66 0.33
CA CYS A 169 -5.85 9.23 -0.66
C CYS A 169 -4.81 10.32 -0.95
N GLN A 170 -5.25 11.56 -1.13
CA GLN A 170 -4.36 12.68 -1.41
C GLN A 170 -3.38 12.92 -0.25
N ASP A 171 -3.85 12.91 0.99
CA ASP A 171 -3.01 13.11 2.17
C ASP A 171 -2.00 11.99 2.34
N MET A 172 -2.42 10.76 2.09
CA MET A 172 -1.57 9.59 2.09
C MET A 172 -0.37 9.77 1.15
N LEU A 173 -0.64 10.10 -0.12
CA LEU A 173 0.38 10.30 -1.14
C LEU A 173 1.25 11.54 -0.85
N LYS A 174 0.64 12.68 -0.49
CA LYS A 174 1.37 13.94 -0.19
C LYS A 174 2.29 13.79 1.01
N THR A 175 1.82 13.14 2.08
CA THR A 175 2.63 12.90 3.28
C THR A 175 3.87 12.07 2.94
N ALA A 176 3.70 11.02 2.14
CA ALA A 176 4.81 10.18 1.70
C ALA A 176 5.84 10.96 0.87
N LEU A 177 5.38 11.79 -0.08
CA LEU A 177 6.25 12.61 -0.91
C LEU A 177 7.02 13.66 -0.09
N GLN A 178 6.35 14.34 0.84
CA GLN A 178 6.97 15.33 1.72
C GLN A 178 8.09 14.74 2.56
N ARG A 179 7.97 13.45 2.94
CA ARG A 179 8.99 12.74 3.71
C ARG A 179 10.01 12.01 2.85
N HIS A 180 9.82 11.98 1.54
CA HIS A 180 10.61 11.19 0.59
C HIS A 180 10.60 9.68 0.92
N GLU A 181 9.45 9.17 1.35
CA GLU A 181 9.29 7.80 1.84
C GLU A 181 8.51 6.96 0.83
N ALA A 182 8.96 5.71 0.61
CA ALA A 182 8.16 4.70 -0.06
C ALA A 182 7.08 4.18 0.90
N LEU A 183 5.89 3.90 0.37
CA LEU A 183 4.75 3.46 1.18
C LEU A 183 4.63 1.94 1.15
N TYR A 184 4.43 1.35 2.33
CA TYR A 184 3.90 0.00 2.46
C TYR A 184 2.37 0.06 2.63
N LEU A 185 1.66 -0.54 1.68
CA LEU A 185 0.20 -0.61 1.63
C LEU A 185 -0.24 -2.00 2.10
N HIS A 186 -0.89 -2.04 3.26
CA HIS A 186 -1.44 -3.25 3.83
C HIS A 186 -2.70 -3.66 3.07
N ARG A 187 -2.84 -4.96 2.77
CA ARG A 187 -4.12 -5.53 2.34
C ARG A 187 -4.91 -5.89 3.60
N ASP A 188 -5.86 -5.05 4.00
CA ASP A 188 -6.83 -5.43 5.02
C ASP A 188 -7.59 -6.67 4.49
N ALA A 189 -7.39 -7.82 5.13
CA ALA A 189 -8.02 -9.10 4.77
C ALA A 189 -9.45 -9.23 5.31
#